data_AF-E9GPR0-F1
#
_entry.id   AF-E9GPR0-F1
#
_cell.length_a   1.000
_cell.length_b   1.000
_cell.length_c   1.000
_cell.angle_alpha   90.00
_cell.angle_beta   90.00
_cell.angle_gamma   90.00
#
_symmetry.space_group_name_H-M   'P 1'
#
loop_
_entity.id
_entity.type
_entity.pdbx_description
1 polymer ?
#
loop_
_entity_poly.entity_id
_entity_poly.type
_entity_poly.pdbx_seq_one_letter_code
_entity_poly.pdbx_strand_id
1 'polypeptide(L)'
;MKLLESSRFEQVNSALNMFTGDCNIIGRIESYSCKLAGHEKQLYKRFHSEAGAGPHDLQVLSAPQTALAVSPTGGYFSNQSVSGDEEGPLCDTISRKTLFYLIATLNASFHPDYDFSYARSEEFSRERSIQWVMNAVDNNLSATAGDLYNSKLHAQLWAAINDEINLPECDIYSYNSDLASDPFGEDGSLWSYNYFFYNRKLKRIVFLTCRAVR
;
A
#
# COMPACT_ATOMS: atom_id res chain seq x y z
N MET A 1 14.87 2.80 4.06
CA MET A 1 14.77 2.66 2.59
C MET A 1 15.27 3.94 1.96
N LYS A 2 16.06 3.88 0.89
CA LYS A 2 16.59 5.09 0.25
C LYS A 2 15.61 5.63 -0.78
N LEU A 3 15.14 6.86 -0.60
CA LEU A 3 14.33 7.59 -1.57
C LEU A 3 15.14 7.83 -2.87
N LEU A 4 14.46 7.66 -4.00
CA LEU A 4 14.96 7.94 -5.34
C LEU A 4 14.19 9.15 -5.87
N GLU A 5 14.91 10.23 -6.13
CA GLU A 5 14.33 11.47 -6.66
C GLU A 5 13.80 11.26 -8.08
N SER A 6 12.60 11.79 -8.33
CA SER A 6 11.94 11.73 -9.64
C SER A 6 11.13 12.98 -9.87
N SER A 7 11.57 13.81 -10.83
CA SER A 7 10.87 15.04 -11.21
C SER A 7 9.46 14.77 -11.76
N ARG A 8 9.22 13.59 -12.33
CA ARG A 8 7.87 13.18 -12.75
C ARG A 8 6.97 12.92 -11.56
N PHE A 9 7.48 12.30 -10.51
CA PHE A 9 6.74 12.09 -9.27
C PHE A 9 6.51 13.41 -8.53
N GLU A 10 7.43 14.37 -8.57
CA GLU A 10 7.20 15.71 -8.02
C GLU A 10 6.03 16.43 -8.72
N GLN A 11 5.93 16.32 -10.04
CA GLN A 11 4.80 16.88 -10.80
C GLN A 11 3.49 16.19 -10.45
N VAL A 12 3.49 14.85 -10.37
CA VAL A 12 2.32 14.06 -9.97
C VAL A 12 1.90 14.40 -8.53
N ASN A 13 2.84 14.52 -7.60
CA ASN A 13 2.59 14.91 -6.21
C ASN A 13 1.96 16.30 -6.11
N SER A 14 2.43 17.26 -6.91
CA SER A 14 1.84 18.60 -6.95
C SER A 14 0.37 18.56 -7.39
N ALA A 15 0.01 17.63 -8.28
CA ALA A 15 -1.37 17.45 -8.73
C ALA A 15 -2.20 16.57 -7.77
N LEU A 16 -1.61 15.61 -7.06
CA LEU A 16 -2.30 14.72 -6.12
C LEU A 16 -2.72 15.40 -4.80
N ASN A 17 -2.30 16.64 -4.58
CA ASN A 17 -2.69 17.44 -3.42
C ASN A 17 -3.66 18.54 -3.88
N MET A 18 -4.96 18.31 -3.70
CA MET A 18 -6.01 19.18 -4.24
C MET A 18 -7.19 19.33 -3.29
N PHE A 19 -7.84 20.49 -3.36
CA PHE A 19 -9.10 20.79 -2.67
C PHE A 19 -10.26 20.71 -3.66
N THR A 20 -11.26 19.88 -3.38
CA THR A 20 -12.42 19.65 -4.25
C THR A 20 -13.64 20.48 -3.87
N GLY A 21 -13.51 21.33 -2.84
CA GLY A 21 -14.57 22.17 -2.29
C GLY A 21 -15.18 21.61 -1.01
N ASP A 22 -15.33 20.28 -0.94
CA ASP A 22 -15.96 19.53 0.13
C ASP A 22 -15.00 18.56 0.86
N CYS A 23 -13.84 18.31 0.27
CA CYS A 23 -12.76 17.55 0.90
C CYS A 23 -11.38 17.99 0.39
N ASN A 24 -10.36 17.66 1.16
CA ASN A 24 -8.96 17.74 0.79
C ASN A 24 -8.46 16.35 0.42
N ILE A 25 -7.93 16.22 -0.80
CA ILE A 25 -7.20 15.04 -1.24
C ILE A 25 -5.72 15.32 -0.98
N ILE A 26 -5.11 14.44 -0.18
CA ILE A 26 -3.71 14.51 0.21
C ILE A 26 -3.08 13.21 -0.24
N GLY A 27 -2.18 13.29 -1.21
CA GLY A 27 -1.55 12.12 -1.77
C GLY A 27 -0.12 12.34 -2.17
N ARG A 28 0.61 11.23 -2.23
CA ARG A 28 2.03 11.21 -2.48
C ARG A 28 2.43 9.91 -3.16
N ILE A 29 3.33 10.05 -4.12
CA ILE A 29 4.02 8.99 -4.79
C ILE A 29 5.53 9.13 -4.63
N GLU A 30 6.18 8.06 -4.20
CA GLU A 30 7.60 8.01 -3.89
C GLU A 30 8.23 6.74 -4.46
N SER A 31 9.49 6.82 -4.89
CA SER A 31 10.27 5.68 -5.38
C SER A 31 11.38 5.36 -4.38
N TYR A 32 11.53 4.10 -3.99
CA TYR A 32 12.49 3.64 -2.98
C TYR A 32 13.36 2.50 -3.48
N SER A 33 14.65 2.54 -3.17
CA SER A 33 15.57 1.42 -3.40
C SER A 33 15.57 0.44 -2.23
N CYS A 34 15.37 -0.85 -2.52
CA CYS A 34 15.44 -1.96 -1.55
C CYS A 34 16.87 -2.49 -1.34
N LYS A 35 17.90 -1.77 -1.80
CA LYS A 35 19.30 -2.16 -1.59
C LYS A 35 19.65 -1.99 -0.11
N LEU A 36 19.88 -3.11 0.57
CA LEU A 36 20.32 -3.12 1.97
C LEU A 36 21.77 -2.59 2.05
N ALA A 37 21.94 -1.35 2.48
CA ALA A 37 23.24 -0.73 2.74
C ALA A 37 23.26 -0.12 4.15
N GLY A 38 24.44 -0.05 4.77
CA GLY A 38 24.64 0.66 6.06
C GLY A 38 23.59 0.35 7.13
N HIS A 39 22.79 1.36 7.46
CA HIS A 39 21.76 1.34 8.51
C HIS A 39 20.64 0.33 8.24
N GLU A 40 20.16 0.21 6.99
CA GLU A 40 19.12 -0.76 6.61
C GLU A 40 19.51 -2.20 6.94
N LYS A 41 20.81 -2.54 6.81
CA LYS A 41 21.30 -3.88 7.13
C LYS A 41 21.22 -4.18 8.64
N GLN A 42 21.37 -3.17 9.48
CA GLN A 42 21.26 -3.32 10.93
C GLN A 42 19.80 -3.47 11.35
N LEU A 43 18.90 -2.64 10.80
CA LEU A 43 17.46 -2.75 11.00
C LEU A 43 16.95 -4.12 10.57
N TYR A 44 17.37 -4.60 9.40
CA TYR A 44 17.02 -5.93 8.92
C TYR A 44 17.44 -7.04 9.91
N LYS A 45 18.66 -6.98 10.45
CA LYS A 45 19.11 -7.97 11.44
C LYS A 45 18.28 -7.95 12.72
N ARG A 46 17.85 -6.77 13.19
CA ARG A 46 16.98 -6.64 14.37
C ARG A 46 15.58 -7.19 14.11
N PHE A 47 15.00 -6.87 12.95
CA PHE A 47 13.70 -7.41 12.52
C PHE A 47 13.67 -8.94 12.50
N HIS A 48 14.81 -9.57 12.19
CA HIS A 48 14.98 -11.01 12.15
C HIS A 48 15.56 -11.64 13.42
N SER A 49 15.73 -10.88 14.50
CA SER A 49 16.35 -11.40 15.73
C SER A 49 15.45 -12.34 16.55
N GLU A 50 14.19 -12.53 16.14
CA GLU A 50 13.33 -13.59 16.69
C GLU A 50 13.90 -14.97 16.40
N ALA A 51 14.08 -15.77 17.46
CA ALA A 51 14.72 -17.07 17.40
C ALA A 51 13.94 -18.04 16.49
N GLY A 52 14.60 -18.52 15.43
CA GLY A 52 14.17 -19.69 14.66
C GLY A 52 13.58 -19.44 13.28
N ALA A 53 13.49 -18.19 12.81
CA ALA A 53 12.87 -17.90 11.51
C ALA A 53 13.81 -17.16 10.52
N GLY A 54 13.99 -17.78 9.35
CA GLY A 54 14.86 -17.33 8.27
C GLY A 54 14.29 -16.17 7.43
N PRO A 55 15.11 -15.58 6.54
CA PRO A 55 14.71 -14.45 5.69
C PRO A 55 13.67 -14.80 4.62
N HIS A 56 13.57 -16.08 4.27
CA HIS A 56 12.66 -16.62 3.26
C HIS A 56 11.40 -17.24 3.86
N ASP A 57 11.28 -17.22 5.18
CA ASP A 57 10.12 -17.75 5.87
C ASP A 57 8.89 -16.93 5.49
N LEU A 58 7.79 -17.65 5.32
CA LEU A 58 6.53 -17.10 4.85
C LEU A 58 5.63 -16.77 6.04
N GLN A 59 5.05 -15.58 6.01
CA GLN A 59 4.03 -15.13 6.95
C GLN A 59 2.72 -14.91 6.22
N VAL A 60 1.60 -15.14 6.91
CA VAL A 60 0.26 -15.01 6.34
C VAL A 60 -0.12 -13.53 6.29
N LEU A 61 -0.68 -13.10 5.16
CA LEU A 61 -1.21 -11.75 4.94
C LEU A 61 -2.71 -11.69 5.26
N SER A 62 -3.24 -10.50 5.50
CA SER A 62 -4.69 -10.28 5.52
C SER A 62 -5.30 -10.45 4.13
N ALA A 63 -6.62 -10.71 4.10
CA ALA A 63 -7.38 -10.64 2.85
C ALA A 63 -7.38 -9.20 2.30
N PRO A 64 -7.41 -8.99 0.97
CA PRO A 64 -7.48 -7.64 0.39
C PRO A 64 -8.76 -6.92 0.81
N GLN A 65 -8.65 -5.72 1.40
CA GLN A 65 -9.82 -4.95 1.84
C GLN A 65 -10.76 -4.58 0.69
N THR A 66 -10.20 -4.37 -0.50
CA THR A 66 -10.96 -4.14 -1.74
C THR A 66 -11.87 -5.30 -2.11
N ALA A 67 -11.55 -6.55 -1.71
CA ALA A 67 -12.41 -7.70 -1.91
C ALA A 67 -13.65 -7.69 -1.00
N LEU A 68 -13.60 -6.96 0.13
CA LEU A 68 -14.71 -6.84 1.08
C LEU A 68 -15.72 -5.75 0.66
N ALA A 69 -15.29 -4.77 -0.15
CA ALA A 69 -16.13 -3.66 -0.60
C ALA A 69 -17.19 -4.04 -1.66
N VAL A 70 -17.13 -5.24 -2.24
CA VAL A 70 -18.04 -5.70 -3.30
C VAL A 70 -19.22 -6.52 -2.75
N SER A 71 -19.36 -6.67 -1.44
CA SER A 71 -20.56 -7.29 -0.85
C SER A 71 -21.60 -6.21 -0.48
N PRO A 72 -22.72 -6.06 -1.22
CA PRO A 72 -23.80 -5.19 -0.82
C PRO A 72 -24.62 -5.92 0.25
N THR A 73 -24.14 -5.97 1.49
CA THR A 73 -24.91 -6.16 2.73
C THR A 73 -23.94 -6.33 3.89
N GLY A 74 -24.04 -5.44 4.88
CA GLY A 74 -23.33 -5.58 6.15
C GLY A 74 -23.69 -6.90 6.82
N GLY A 75 -22.70 -7.76 6.98
CA GLY A 75 -22.80 -9.02 7.70
C GLY A 75 -21.56 -9.19 8.56
N TYR A 76 -21.73 -8.99 9.87
CA TYR A 76 -20.80 -9.48 10.88
C TYR A 76 -20.53 -10.96 10.61
N PHE A 77 -19.25 -11.36 10.51
CA PHE A 77 -18.87 -12.75 10.44
C PHE A 77 -19.26 -13.45 11.75
N SER A 78 -20.47 -13.99 11.82
CA SER A 78 -20.84 -14.96 12.85
C SER A 78 -20.25 -16.31 12.45
N ASN A 79 -19.49 -16.91 13.37
CA ASN A 79 -19.06 -18.30 13.32
C ASN A 79 -20.16 -19.22 12.75
N GLN A 80 -19.94 -19.77 11.57
CA GLN A 80 -20.71 -20.91 11.11
C GLN A 80 -19.77 -22.01 10.62
N SER A 81 -19.79 -23.08 11.40
CA SER A 81 -19.02 -24.30 11.24
C SER A 81 -19.47 -25.11 10.03
N VAL A 82 -18.50 -25.42 9.17
CA VAL A 82 -18.26 -26.69 8.46
C VAL A 82 -19.41 -27.30 7.65
N SER A 83 -19.27 -27.29 6.31
CA SER A 83 -19.13 -28.52 5.51
C SER A 83 -19.13 -28.22 4.00
N GLY A 84 -18.06 -28.60 3.31
CA GLY A 84 -17.99 -28.62 1.84
C GLY A 84 -16.75 -27.90 1.31
N ASP A 85 -16.06 -28.54 0.37
CA ASP A 85 -14.84 -28.09 -0.32
C ASP A 85 -14.97 -26.72 -1.02
N GLU A 86 -15.01 -25.64 -0.24
CA GLU A 86 -14.83 -24.27 -0.73
C GLU A 86 -13.48 -23.75 -0.23
N GLU A 87 -12.60 -23.38 -1.16
CA GLU A 87 -11.38 -22.62 -0.87
C GLU A 87 -11.75 -21.47 0.08
N GLY A 88 -11.40 -21.62 1.36
CA GLY A 88 -11.40 -20.51 2.29
C GLY A 88 -10.61 -19.35 1.69
N PRO A 89 -10.84 -18.08 2.10
CA PRO A 89 -10.15 -16.94 1.53
C PRO A 89 -8.65 -17.24 1.53
N LEU A 90 -8.08 -17.37 0.33
CA LEU A 90 -6.68 -17.74 0.14
C LEU A 90 -5.85 -16.61 0.75
N CYS A 91 -5.47 -16.76 2.01
CA CYS A 91 -4.58 -15.80 2.65
C CYS A 91 -3.22 -15.97 1.97
N ASP A 92 -2.86 -14.98 1.15
CA ASP A 92 -1.56 -14.92 0.50
C ASP A 92 -0.45 -14.93 1.56
N THR A 93 0.75 -15.32 1.14
CA THR A 93 1.92 -15.30 2.01
C THR A 93 2.96 -14.30 1.52
N ILE A 94 3.73 -13.78 2.48
CA ILE A 94 4.82 -12.85 2.23
C ILE A 94 6.11 -13.37 2.87
N SER A 95 7.22 -13.30 2.15
CA SER A 95 8.52 -13.56 2.79
C SER A 95 8.82 -12.46 3.81
N ARG A 96 9.38 -12.82 4.97
CA ARG A 96 9.82 -11.85 5.99
C ARG A 96 10.70 -10.73 5.42
N LYS A 97 11.52 -11.04 4.41
CA LYS A 97 12.33 -10.05 3.70
C LYS A 97 11.51 -9.00 2.95
N THR A 98 10.48 -9.43 2.22
CA THR A 98 9.57 -8.50 1.54
C THR A 98 8.78 -7.70 2.56
N LEU A 99 8.27 -8.33 3.63
CA LEU A 99 7.56 -7.64 4.70
C LEU A 99 8.41 -6.52 5.31
N PHE A 100 9.68 -6.81 5.63
CA PHE A 100 10.63 -5.78 6.06
C PHE A 100 10.76 -4.64 5.05
N TYR A 101 10.76 -4.94 3.74
CA TYR A 101 10.81 -3.90 2.73
C TYR A 101 9.59 -2.99 2.75
N LEU A 102 8.38 -3.54 2.97
CA LEU A 102 7.16 -2.74 3.06
C LEU A 102 7.18 -1.86 4.32
N ILE A 103 7.50 -2.43 5.48
CA ILE A 103 7.60 -1.71 6.75
C ILE A 103 8.66 -0.61 6.69
N ALA A 104 9.85 -0.91 6.16
CA ALA A 104 10.92 0.06 6.02
C ALA A 104 10.60 1.16 4.99
N THR A 105 9.65 0.90 4.07
CA THR A 105 9.12 1.92 3.15
C THR A 105 8.16 2.85 3.87
N LEU A 106 7.21 2.31 4.66
CA LEU A 106 6.33 3.11 5.52
C LEU A 106 7.12 4.04 6.44
N ASN A 107 8.09 3.48 7.18
CA ASN A 107 8.96 4.26 8.07
C ASN A 107 9.77 5.32 7.32
N ALA A 108 10.19 5.08 6.08
CA ALA A 108 10.90 6.09 5.30
C ALA A 108 9.98 7.20 4.78
N SER A 109 8.71 6.90 4.52
CA SER A 109 7.72 7.83 3.97
C SER A 109 7.12 8.72 5.05
N PHE A 110 6.89 8.18 6.25
CA PHE A 110 6.11 8.84 7.29
C PHE A 110 6.91 9.28 8.53
N HIS A 111 8.23 9.08 8.54
CA HIS A 111 9.06 9.58 9.62
C HIS A 111 9.19 11.12 9.56
N PRO A 112 9.17 11.83 10.71
CA PRO A 112 9.19 11.33 12.09
C PRO A 112 7.79 11.11 12.70
N ASP A 113 6.73 11.36 11.95
CA ASP A 113 5.36 11.43 12.47
C ASP A 113 4.87 10.05 12.92
N TYR A 114 5.25 8.98 12.22
CA TYR A 114 4.80 7.62 12.50
C TYR A 114 5.93 6.58 12.53
N ASP A 115 5.79 5.57 13.41
CA ASP A 115 6.68 4.43 13.54
C ASP A 115 5.93 3.11 13.33
N PHE A 116 6.28 2.41 12.26
CA PHE A 116 5.72 1.13 11.83
C PHE A 116 6.63 -0.05 12.19
N SER A 117 7.64 0.14 13.04
CA SER A 117 8.63 -0.91 13.40
C SER A 117 7.99 -2.18 13.98
N TYR A 118 6.76 -2.09 14.48
CA TYR A 118 5.99 -3.21 15.06
C TYR A 118 4.84 -3.69 14.18
N ALA A 119 4.68 -3.15 12.97
CA ALA A 119 3.63 -3.58 12.04
C ALA A 119 3.80 -5.06 11.68
N ARG A 120 2.70 -5.81 11.68
CA ARG A 120 2.66 -7.26 11.50
C ARG A 120 2.15 -7.62 10.11
N SER A 121 2.38 -8.87 9.68
CA SER A 121 1.99 -9.31 8.34
C SER A 121 0.47 -9.27 8.11
N GLU A 122 -0.33 -9.41 9.17
CA GLU A 122 -1.78 -9.32 9.13
C GLU A 122 -2.31 -7.91 8.84
N GLU A 123 -1.45 -6.89 8.87
CA GLU A 123 -1.79 -5.51 8.48
C GLU A 123 -1.48 -5.24 7.00
N PHE A 124 -1.03 -6.25 6.25
CA PHE A 124 -0.72 -6.13 4.83
C PHE A 124 -1.53 -7.15 4.03
N SER A 125 -1.93 -6.76 2.83
CA SER A 125 -2.58 -7.67 1.86
C SER A 125 -1.80 -7.68 0.55
N ARG A 126 -1.89 -8.79 -0.18
CA ARG A 126 -1.39 -8.87 -1.57
C ARG A 126 -2.56 -8.58 -2.51
N GLU A 127 -2.36 -7.65 -3.43
CA GLU A 127 -3.41 -7.26 -4.37
C GLU A 127 -3.46 -8.21 -5.57
N ARG A 128 -4.69 -8.49 -6.04
CA ARG A 128 -4.96 -9.53 -7.06
C ARG A 128 -4.33 -9.23 -8.41
N SER A 129 -4.40 -7.98 -8.83
CA SER A 129 -3.85 -7.54 -10.12
C SER A 129 -3.68 -6.03 -10.14
N ILE A 130 -2.86 -5.56 -11.09
CA ILE A 130 -2.73 -4.14 -11.36
C ILE A 130 -4.05 -3.48 -11.75
N GLN A 131 -4.85 -4.15 -12.58
CA GLN A 131 -6.13 -3.61 -13.06
C GLN A 131 -7.09 -3.41 -11.90
N TRP A 132 -7.06 -4.30 -10.91
CA TRP A 132 -7.86 -4.18 -9.70
C TRP A 132 -7.48 -2.94 -8.89
N VAL A 133 -6.19 -2.72 -8.67
CA VAL A 133 -5.67 -1.55 -7.94
C VAL A 133 -5.94 -0.26 -8.71
N MET A 134 -5.75 -0.25 -10.03
CA MET A 134 -6.09 0.89 -10.88
C MET A 134 -7.57 1.24 -10.75
N ASN A 135 -8.47 0.28 -10.90
CA ASN A 135 -9.90 0.52 -10.74
C ASN A 135 -10.27 1.04 -9.34
N ALA A 136 -9.63 0.54 -8.28
CA ALA A 136 -9.89 1.01 -6.92
C ALA A 136 -9.46 2.47 -6.72
N VAL A 137 -8.26 2.83 -7.19
CA VAL A 137 -7.75 4.21 -7.18
C VAL A 137 -8.61 5.13 -8.04
N ASP A 138 -8.94 4.69 -9.25
CA ASP A 138 -9.75 5.43 -10.21
C ASP A 138 -11.14 5.71 -9.64
N ASN A 139 -11.78 4.72 -8.98
CA ASN A 139 -13.09 4.90 -8.35
C ASN A 139 -13.07 5.95 -7.24
N ASN A 140 -12.08 5.89 -6.34
CA ASN A 140 -11.97 6.83 -5.22
C ASN A 140 -11.68 8.26 -5.70
N LEU A 141 -10.66 8.42 -6.56
CA LEU A 141 -10.25 9.73 -7.06
C LEU A 141 -11.28 10.34 -8.02
N SER A 142 -11.92 9.54 -8.87
CA SER A 142 -12.97 10.06 -9.76
C SER A 142 -14.19 10.54 -8.97
N ALA A 143 -14.56 9.82 -7.90
CA ALA A 143 -15.70 10.18 -7.06
C ALA A 143 -15.49 11.49 -6.30
N THR A 144 -14.26 11.79 -5.86
CA THR A 144 -13.96 13.03 -5.11
C THR A 144 -13.47 14.17 -5.97
N ALA A 145 -12.60 13.92 -6.97
CA ALA A 145 -11.94 14.95 -7.77
C ALA A 145 -12.54 15.18 -9.17
N GLY A 146 -13.37 14.26 -9.66
CA GLY A 146 -14.00 14.35 -10.98
C GLY A 146 -13.01 14.68 -12.10
N ASP A 147 -13.25 15.76 -12.83
CA ASP A 147 -12.45 16.17 -13.98
C ASP A 147 -11.00 16.57 -13.65
N LEU A 148 -10.74 17.02 -12.41
CA LEU A 148 -9.37 17.31 -11.96
C LEU A 148 -8.52 16.04 -11.99
N TYR A 149 -9.12 14.90 -11.68
CA TYR A 149 -8.46 13.62 -11.81
C TYR A 149 -8.51 13.08 -13.25
N ASN A 150 -9.72 12.94 -13.80
CA ASN A 150 -9.94 12.24 -15.07
C ASN A 150 -9.19 12.85 -16.25
N SER A 151 -9.19 14.19 -16.36
CA SER A 151 -8.62 14.87 -17.52
C SER A 151 -7.16 15.25 -17.34
N LYS A 152 -6.71 15.50 -16.10
CA LYS A 152 -5.39 16.11 -15.84
C LYS A 152 -4.39 15.16 -15.18
N LEU A 153 -4.85 14.23 -14.35
CA LEU A 153 -3.96 13.44 -13.49
C LEU A 153 -3.92 11.96 -13.86
N HIS A 154 -5.04 11.35 -14.25
CA HIS A 154 -5.17 9.90 -14.49
C HIS A 154 -4.04 9.34 -15.38
N ALA A 155 -3.94 9.85 -16.61
CA ALA A 155 -2.94 9.38 -17.57
C ALA A 155 -1.51 9.66 -17.11
N GLN A 156 -1.27 10.83 -16.49
CA GLN A 156 0.06 11.22 -16.02
C GLN A 156 0.53 10.34 -14.85
N LEU A 157 -0.36 10.05 -13.90
CA LEU A 157 -0.11 9.19 -12.75
C LEU A 157 0.31 7.79 -13.22
N TRP A 158 -0.53 7.12 -13.99
CA TRP A 158 -0.28 5.73 -14.39
C TRP A 158 0.91 5.60 -15.33
N ALA A 159 1.12 6.56 -16.24
CA ALA A 159 2.33 6.59 -17.07
C ALA A 159 3.60 6.78 -16.23
N ALA A 160 3.59 7.70 -15.27
CA ALA A 160 4.75 7.93 -14.41
C ALA A 160 5.09 6.68 -13.57
N ILE A 161 4.09 5.99 -13.02
CA ILE A 161 4.31 4.76 -12.26
C ILE A 161 4.91 3.69 -13.16
N ASN A 162 4.29 3.43 -14.33
CA ASN A 162 4.75 2.39 -15.23
C ASN A 162 6.19 2.60 -15.70
N ASP A 163 6.55 3.84 -16.05
CA ASP A 163 7.88 4.17 -16.52
C ASP A 163 8.95 4.04 -15.41
N GLU A 164 8.57 4.29 -14.16
CA GLU A 164 9.48 4.21 -13.01
C GLU A 164 9.73 2.76 -12.55
N ILE A 165 8.72 1.87 -12.60
CA ILE A 165 8.78 0.57 -11.93
C ILE A 165 8.49 -0.66 -12.81
N ASN A 166 8.08 -0.46 -14.07
CA ASN A 166 7.57 -1.51 -14.95
C ASN A 166 6.45 -2.32 -14.27
N LEU A 167 5.26 -1.72 -14.28
CA LEU A 167 4.08 -2.15 -13.55
C LEU A 167 3.69 -3.65 -13.76
N PRO A 168 3.72 -4.20 -14.99
CA PRO A 168 3.44 -5.62 -15.24
C PRO A 168 4.39 -6.61 -14.54
N GLU A 169 5.57 -6.17 -14.09
CA GLU A 169 6.54 -7.01 -13.38
C GLU A 169 6.50 -6.84 -11.85
N CYS A 170 5.50 -6.13 -11.33
CA CYS A 170 5.39 -5.85 -9.89
C CYS A 170 4.53 -6.88 -9.16
N ASP A 171 4.98 -7.25 -7.96
CA ASP A 171 4.07 -7.71 -6.92
C ASP A 171 3.45 -6.48 -6.26
N ILE A 172 2.14 -6.48 -6.04
CA ILE A 172 1.42 -5.35 -5.46
C ILE A 172 0.93 -5.71 -4.08
N TYR A 173 1.16 -4.83 -3.12
CA TYR A 173 0.73 -4.98 -1.73
C TYR A 173 -0.02 -3.74 -1.28
N SER A 174 -0.85 -3.88 -0.25
CA SER A 174 -1.47 -2.78 0.47
C SER A 174 -1.15 -2.87 1.96
N TYR A 175 -1.04 -1.72 2.62
CA TYR A 175 -1.07 -1.62 4.08
C TYR A 175 -2.45 -1.16 4.50
N ASN A 176 -3.07 -1.98 5.33
CA ASN A 176 -4.40 -1.82 5.88
C ASN A 176 -4.25 -1.16 7.25
N SER A 177 -4.59 0.13 7.34
CA SER A 177 -4.62 0.76 8.64
C SER A 177 -5.87 0.29 9.38
N ASP A 178 -5.72 -0.67 10.28
CA ASP A 178 -6.80 -1.03 11.19
C ASP A 178 -7.14 0.19 12.07
N LEU A 179 -8.41 0.57 12.14
CA LEU A 179 -8.96 1.75 12.83
C LEU A 179 -8.48 1.94 14.29
N ALA A 180 -7.96 0.90 14.94
CA ALA A 180 -7.46 0.95 16.32
C ALA A 180 -6.00 1.43 16.44
N SER A 181 -5.21 1.30 15.39
CA SER A 181 -3.79 1.68 15.32
C SER A 181 -3.51 2.58 14.13
N ASP A 182 -4.56 3.10 13.49
CA ASP A 182 -4.46 3.99 12.34
C ASP A 182 -4.08 5.41 12.77
N PRO A 183 -2.86 5.87 12.45
CA PRO A 183 -2.53 7.29 12.60
C PRO A 183 -3.36 8.22 11.71
N PHE A 184 -3.98 7.68 10.66
CA PHE A 184 -4.88 8.36 9.75
C PHE A 184 -6.36 8.22 10.14
N GLY A 185 -6.65 7.60 11.28
CA GLY A 185 -7.98 7.53 11.92
C GLY A 185 -8.41 8.88 12.49
N GLU A 186 -8.07 9.98 11.81
CA GLU A 186 -8.57 11.31 12.09
C GLU A 186 -10.07 11.34 11.72
N ASP A 187 -10.89 11.88 12.63
CA ASP A 187 -12.30 12.15 12.38
C ASP A 187 -12.46 12.90 11.03
N GLY A 188 -13.08 12.26 10.04
CA GLY A 188 -13.36 12.88 8.74
C GLY A 188 -12.65 12.28 7.52
N SER A 189 -11.86 11.20 7.66
CA SER A 189 -11.37 10.46 6.48
C SER A 189 -12.53 9.82 5.71
N LEU A 190 -12.63 10.12 4.42
CA LEU A 190 -13.59 9.52 3.49
C LEU A 190 -13.08 8.18 2.97
N TRP A 191 -11.81 8.15 2.62
CA TRP A 191 -11.09 6.96 2.18
C TRP A 191 -9.59 7.22 2.32
N SER A 192 -8.82 6.13 2.46
CA SER A 192 -7.37 6.15 2.42
C SER A 192 -6.88 4.84 1.78
N TYR A 193 -5.70 4.89 1.17
CA TYR A 193 -5.01 3.69 0.70
C TYR A 193 -3.50 3.88 0.71
N ASN A 194 -2.78 2.76 0.88
CA ASN A 194 -1.33 2.71 0.93
C ASN A 194 -0.85 1.52 0.09
N TYR A 195 -0.56 1.76 -1.20
CA TYR A 195 -0.15 0.73 -2.15
C TYR A 195 1.36 0.70 -2.37
N PHE A 196 1.91 -0.51 -2.45
CA PHE A 196 3.31 -0.78 -2.76
C PHE A 196 3.41 -1.55 -4.07
N PHE A 197 4.08 -0.98 -5.07
CA PHE A 197 4.43 -1.65 -6.31
C PHE A 197 5.88 -2.12 -6.23
N TYR A 198 6.08 -3.41 -5.94
CA TYR A 198 7.41 -3.97 -5.71
C TYR A 198 7.92 -4.73 -6.94
N ASN A 199 8.94 -4.18 -7.59
CA ASN A 199 9.68 -4.87 -8.65
C ASN A 199 10.96 -5.51 -8.08
N ARG A 200 10.94 -6.84 -7.99
CA ARG A 200 12.07 -7.64 -7.46
C ARG A 200 13.33 -7.53 -8.31
N LYS A 201 13.20 -7.42 -9.63
CA LYS A 201 14.34 -7.33 -10.57
C LYS A 201 15.07 -5.99 -10.39
N LEU A 202 14.30 -4.91 -10.28
CA LEU A 202 14.84 -3.56 -10.04
C LEU A 202 15.29 -3.33 -8.59
N LYS A 203 14.86 -4.20 -7.66
CA LYS A 203 15.01 -4.00 -6.21
C LYS A 203 14.49 -2.63 -5.80
N ARG A 204 13.28 -2.30 -6.26
CA ARG A 204 12.65 -0.99 -6.12
C ARG A 204 11.20 -1.15 -5.71
N ILE A 205 10.73 -0.25 -4.87
CA ILE A 205 9.32 -0.10 -4.50
C ILE A 205 8.89 1.29 -4.94
N VAL A 206 7.77 1.39 -5.67
CA VAL A 206 7.01 2.64 -5.75
C VAL A 206 5.91 2.57 -4.71
N PHE A 207 5.84 3.59 -3.85
CA PHE A 207 4.84 3.71 -2.79
C PHE A 207 3.86 4.81 -3.17
N LEU A 208 2.57 4.46 -3.22
CA LEU A 208 1.47 5.37 -3.48
C LEU A 208 0.57 5.41 -2.26
N THR A 209 0.57 6.55 -1.57
CA THR A 209 -0.31 6.82 -0.44
C THR A 209 -1.25 7.96 -0.80
N CYS A 210 -2.52 7.83 -0.47
CA CYS A 210 -3.49 8.89 -0.69
C CYS A 210 -4.65 8.76 0.29
N ARG A 211 -5.18 9.90 0.72
CA ARG A 211 -6.37 9.99 1.53
C ARG A 211 -7.22 11.18 1.12
N ALA A 212 -8.53 11.06 1.27
CA ALA A 212 -9.45 12.18 1.26
C ALA A 212 -9.99 12.43 2.66
N VAL A 213 -9.96 13.68 3.10
CA VAL A 213 -10.47 14.13 4.41
C VAL A 213 -11.40 15.32 4.21
N ARG A 214 -12.50 15.39 4.96
CA ARG A 214 -13.41 16.55 4.91
C ARG A 214 -12.80 17.80 5.52
#